data_AF-A0A166TP06-F1
#
_entry.id   AF-A0A166TP06-F1
#
_cell.length_a   1.000
_cell.length_b   1.000
_cell.length_c   1.000
_cell.angle_alpha   90.00
_cell.angle_beta   90.00
_cell.angle_gamma   90.00
#
_symmetry.space_group_name_H-M   'P 1'
#
loop_
_entity.id
_entity.type
_entity.pdbx_description
1 polymer ?
#
loop_
_entity_poly.entity_id
_entity_poly.type
_entity_poly.pdbx_seq_one_letter_code
_entity_poly.pdbx_strand_id
1 'polypeptide(L)'
;MVTGTVSRRQLLGGVAGGIGMGSLQRNRQKLPNVLVIFGGSPGNVIEYEFSVTGRVRKTRENGGAPIDTRFLTIDKEDNVGNGNVTGAIAGGGDAYRYSGVITYFKVKGTANVYLNGHKRTPKALTAPSGSVTFDGCQRVRVKGPFQIVAINTAWYDQVGFATSYFQFGPIRRRRVLPPKALADEGISGFVVTSVTAYKRYPDGPQIDVTNPSIKRCIRRIRPPRVEPYFVDCRPNGDGTIRVLFGYNNPNATALRLGSSFEGTVEGRAPRRFRPNRHAFEVDWKPTGDDDRLVWRLNLESFGYARDGIAVTPLAADCAETTTTTTTTTTTQNGGTPTEGTPTEQPPTGQPPTERPGTERGGTTTSSS
;
A
#
# COMPACT_ATOMS: atom_id res chain seq x y z
N MET A 1 2.85 -22.05 22.25
CA MET A 1 2.76 -20.82 21.43
C MET A 1 3.59 -21.08 20.19
N VAL A 2 2.98 -21.22 19.02
CA VAL A 2 3.75 -21.34 17.76
C VAL A 2 3.59 -20.01 17.04
N THR A 3 4.52 -19.10 17.30
CA THR A 3 4.73 -17.89 16.49
C THR A 3 5.73 -18.26 15.40
N GLY A 4 5.22 -18.58 14.21
CA GLY A 4 6.05 -18.66 13.01
C GLY A 4 5.97 -17.33 12.28
N THR A 5 7.09 -16.66 12.11
CA THR A 5 7.21 -15.46 11.26
C THR A 5 7.88 -15.90 9.97
N VAL A 6 7.25 -15.64 8.83
CA VAL A 6 7.85 -15.86 7.51
C VAL A 6 7.80 -14.54 6.75
N SER A 7 8.96 -13.99 6.43
CA SER A 7 9.11 -12.83 5.54
C SER A 7 9.31 -13.33 4.12
N ARG A 8 8.58 -12.78 3.15
CA ARG A 8 8.73 -13.12 1.72
C ARG A 8 8.84 -11.84 0.91
N ARG A 9 9.79 -11.81 -0.05
CA ARG A 9 9.90 -10.74 -1.05
C ARG A 9 9.15 -11.15 -2.30
N GLN A 10 8.19 -10.33 -2.75
CA GLN A 10 7.52 -10.53 -4.04
C GLN A 10 7.39 -9.19 -4.80
N LEU A 11 7.62 -9.27 -6.11
CA LEU A 11 7.25 -8.27 -7.11
C LEU A 11 5.78 -8.50 -7.49
N LEU A 12 4.93 -7.46 -7.41
CA LEU A 12 3.49 -7.57 -7.69
C LEU A 12 3.07 -6.54 -8.75
N GLY A 13 2.55 -7.04 -9.87
CA GLY A 13 1.79 -6.29 -10.87
C GLY A 13 0.33 -6.07 -10.43
N GLY A 14 -0.20 -4.88 -10.73
CA GLY A 14 -1.49 -4.41 -10.22
C GLY A 14 -2.71 -4.79 -11.06
N VAL A 15 -3.87 -4.85 -10.41
CA VAL A 15 -5.20 -4.76 -11.06
C VAL A 15 -6.12 -3.89 -10.19
N ALA A 16 -6.80 -2.93 -10.83
CA ALA A 16 -7.77 -2.02 -10.22
C ALA A 16 -9.19 -2.34 -10.70
N GLY A 17 -10.14 -2.43 -9.76
CA GLY A 17 -11.58 -2.49 -10.06
C GLY A 17 -12.34 -1.61 -9.08
N GLY A 18 -13.10 -0.65 -9.59
CA GLY A 18 -13.96 0.26 -8.83
C GLY A 18 -15.40 -0.25 -8.77
N ILE A 19 -16.14 0.12 -7.73
CA ILE A 19 -17.60 -0.03 -7.66
C ILE A 19 -18.20 1.22 -7.04
N GLY A 20 -19.20 1.77 -7.72
CA GLY A 20 -19.95 2.97 -7.36
C GLY A 20 -20.97 2.75 -6.23
N MET A 21 -21.33 3.85 -5.59
CA MET A 21 -22.34 3.93 -4.54
C MET A 21 -23.75 4.08 -5.12
N GLY A 22 -24.72 3.39 -4.54
CA GLY A 22 -26.16 3.55 -4.82
C GLY A 22 -26.95 3.71 -3.53
N SER A 23 -27.82 4.73 -3.52
CA SER A 23 -28.59 5.30 -2.42
C SER A 23 -29.67 4.41 -1.79
N LEU A 24 -29.95 4.67 -0.51
CA LEU A 24 -31.03 4.10 0.31
C LEU A 24 -32.41 4.69 -0.08
N GLN A 25 -33.39 3.82 -0.33
CA GLN A 25 -34.83 4.17 -0.36
C GLN A 25 -35.67 3.07 0.31
N ARG A 26 -36.66 3.50 1.10
CA ARG A 26 -37.45 2.73 2.08
C ARG A 26 -38.27 1.57 1.48
N ASN A 27 -38.08 0.42 2.12
CA ASN A 27 -39.02 -0.64 2.50
C ASN A 27 -40.36 -0.83 1.73
N ARG A 28 -40.27 -1.48 0.56
CA ARG A 28 -41.20 -2.56 0.18
C ARG A 28 -40.42 -3.86 0.24
N GLN A 29 -40.30 -4.46 1.43
CA GLN A 29 -39.92 -5.87 1.62
C GLN A 29 -38.87 -6.41 0.61
N LYS A 30 -37.78 -5.67 0.38
CA LYS A 30 -36.77 -6.02 -0.63
C LYS A 30 -36.07 -7.31 -0.21
N LEU A 31 -35.88 -8.22 -1.17
CA LEU A 31 -35.11 -9.45 -1.03
C LEU A 31 -33.83 -9.30 -1.87
N PRO A 32 -32.81 -8.59 -1.34
CA PRO A 32 -31.68 -8.09 -2.12
C PRO A 32 -30.71 -9.19 -2.55
N ASN A 33 -30.73 -10.35 -1.89
CA ASN A 33 -29.80 -11.44 -2.17
C ASN A 33 -30.45 -12.48 -3.09
N VAL A 34 -29.67 -13.05 -4.00
CA VAL A 34 -30.04 -14.18 -4.87
C VAL A 34 -29.10 -15.35 -4.59
N LEU A 35 -29.65 -16.46 -4.13
CA LEU A 35 -28.95 -17.73 -3.93
C LEU A 35 -29.35 -18.68 -5.08
N VAL A 36 -28.37 -19.26 -5.77
CA VAL A 36 -28.62 -20.22 -6.86
C VAL A 36 -27.89 -21.53 -6.57
N ILE A 37 -28.60 -22.64 -6.72
CA ILE A 37 -28.12 -24.00 -6.48
C ILE A 37 -28.43 -24.81 -7.73
N PHE A 38 -27.41 -25.38 -8.38
CA PHE A 38 -27.63 -26.15 -9.61
C PHE A 38 -26.65 -27.30 -9.78
N GLY A 39 -27.04 -28.27 -10.61
CA GLY A 39 -26.29 -29.51 -10.85
C GLY A 39 -27.19 -30.74 -10.76
N GLY A 40 -26.59 -31.87 -10.40
CA GLY A 40 -27.29 -33.15 -10.32
C GLY A 40 -27.65 -33.71 -11.69
N SER A 41 -28.32 -34.86 -11.67
CA SER A 41 -28.90 -35.52 -12.84
C SER A 41 -30.03 -36.45 -12.37
N PRO A 42 -30.85 -37.04 -13.26
CA PRO A 42 -31.92 -37.94 -12.85
C PRO A 42 -31.43 -39.14 -12.01
N GLY A 43 -30.18 -39.57 -12.21
CA GLY A 43 -29.53 -40.63 -11.41
C GLY A 43 -28.72 -40.12 -10.20
N ASN A 44 -28.65 -38.80 -9.99
CA ASN A 44 -27.89 -38.17 -8.91
C ASN A 44 -28.65 -36.94 -8.39
N VAL A 45 -29.63 -37.20 -7.54
CA VAL A 45 -30.44 -36.17 -6.88
C VAL A 45 -29.62 -35.49 -5.79
N ILE A 46 -29.64 -34.17 -5.77
CA ILE A 46 -29.00 -33.33 -4.76
C ILE A 46 -30.10 -32.76 -3.88
N GLU A 47 -30.04 -33.05 -2.58
CA GLU A 47 -30.95 -32.47 -1.58
C GLU A 47 -30.25 -31.30 -0.87
N TYR A 48 -30.97 -30.24 -0.57
CA TYR A 48 -30.44 -29.11 0.18
C TYR A 48 -31.45 -28.53 1.16
N GLU A 49 -30.91 -27.86 2.18
CA GLU A 49 -31.67 -27.19 3.22
C GLU A 49 -30.94 -25.93 3.64
N PHE A 50 -31.65 -24.82 3.79
CA PHE A 50 -31.07 -23.60 4.34
C PHE A 50 -32.08 -22.74 5.10
N SER A 51 -31.54 -21.90 5.99
CA SER A 51 -32.32 -20.96 6.79
C SER A 51 -31.75 -19.55 6.65
N VAL A 52 -32.62 -18.54 6.64
CA VAL A 52 -32.28 -17.12 6.64
C VAL A 52 -32.92 -16.40 7.81
N THR A 53 -32.29 -15.33 8.28
CA THR A 53 -32.88 -14.48 9.35
C THR A 53 -34.06 -13.63 8.85
N GLY A 54 -34.21 -13.48 7.53
CA GLY A 54 -35.26 -12.68 6.91
C GLY A 54 -36.32 -13.54 6.22
N ARG A 55 -36.84 -13.03 5.09
CA ARG A 55 -37.80 -13.76 4.26
C ARG A 55 -37.08 -14.34 3.05
N VAL A 56 -37.63 -15.41 2.50
CA VAL A 56 -37.12 -16.13 1.34
C VAL A 56 -38.26 -16.49 0.41
N ARG A 57 -38.03 -16.42 -0.90
CA ARG A 57 -38.98 -16.81 -1.96
C ARG A 57 -38.22 -17.38 -3.15
N LYS A 58 -38.78 -18.38 -3.82
CA LYS A 58 -38.26 -18.93 -5.08
C LYS A 58 -38.31 -17.85 -6.19
N THR A 59 -37.36 -17.87 -7.13
CA THR A 59 -37.23 -16.90 -8.24
C THR A 59 -36.68 -17.58 -9.50
N ARG A 60 -36.88 -16.97 -10.68
CA ARG A 60 -36.21 -17.38 -11.93
C ARG A 60 -34.92 -16.63 -12.23
N GLU A 61 -34.54 -15.70 -11.35
CA GLU A 61 -33.33 -14.91 -11.55
C GLU A 61 -32.07 -15.70 -11.17
N ASN A 62 -31.06 -15.70 -12.04
CA ASN A 62 -29.79 -16.36 -11.78
C ASN A 62 -28.79 -15.51 -10.97
N GLY A 63 -29.07 -14.21 -10.76
CA GLY A 63 -28.22 -13.32 -9.98
C GLY A 63 -26.76 -13.26 -10.44
N GLY A 64 -26.47 -13.54 -11.72
CA GLY A 64 -25.11 -13.61 -12.27
C GLY A 64 -24.42 -14.97 -12.18
N ALA A 65 -25.09 -16.02 -11.68
CA ALA A 65 -24.57 -17.39 -11.70
C ALA A 65 -24.51 -17.93 -13.16
N PRO A 66 -23.55 -18.81 -13.49
CA PRO A 66 -23.37 -19.35 -14.84
C PRO A 66 -24.35 -20.49 -15.14
N ILE A 67 -25.64 -20.18 -15.07
CA ILE A 67 -26.76 -21.04 -15.45
C ILE A 67 -27.81 -20.19 -16.17
N ASP A 68 -28.36 -20.72 -17.26
CA ASP A 68 -29.45 -20.09 -18.01
C ASP A 68 -30.75 -20.11 -17.18
N THR A 69 -31.47 -18.99 -17.18
CA THR A 69 -32.70 -18.81 -16.38
C THR A 69 -33.80 -19.78 -16.80
N ARG A 70 -33.77 -20.35 -18.01
CA ARG A 70 -34.72 -21.39 -18.44
C ARG A 70 -34.60 -22.70 -17.66
N PHE A 71 -33.47 -22.94 -17.00
CA PHE A 71 -33.23 -24.11 -16.15
C PHE A 71 -33.52 -23.83 -14.66
N LEU A 72 -33.96 -22.61 -14.32
CA LEU A 72 -34.37 -22.24 -12.96
C LEU A 72 -35.88 -22.37 -12.83
N THR A 73 -36.32 -23.31 -11.99
CA THR A 73 -37.74 -23.59 -11.84
C THR A 73 -38.38 -22.69 -10.79
N ILE A 74 -39.70 -22.54 -10.90
CA ILE A 74 -40.57 -22.09 -9.81
C ILE A 74 -41.71 -23.10 -9.81
N ASP A 75 -41.59 -24.08 -8.93
CA ASP A 75 -42.55 -25.16 -8.72
C ASP A 75 -42.90 -25.22 -7.22
N LYS A 76 -43.75 -26.18 -6.86
CA LYS A 76 -44.17 -26.44 -5.47
C LYS A 76 -43.41 -27.61 -4.84
N GLU A 77 -42.34 -28.08 -5.49
CA GLU A 77 -41.55 -29.23 -4.99
C GLU A 77 -40.72 -28.83 -3.77
N ASP A 78 -40.25 -27.58 -3.75
CA ASP A 78 -39.57 -27.02 -2.59
C ASP A 78 -40.54 -26.57 -1.51
N ASN A 79 -40.18 -26.85 -0.26
CA ASN A 79 -40.87 -26.27 0.89
C ASN A 79 -40.18 -24.97 1.30
N VAL A 80 -40.87 -23.84 1.15
CA VAL A 80 -40.36 -22.49 1.43
C VAL A 80 -41.29 -21.80 2.42
N GLY A 81 -40.84 -21.59 3.66
CA GLY A 81 -41.68 -21.01 4.71
C GLY A 81 -40.89 -20.53 5.92
N ASN A 82 -41.31 -19.41 6.51
CA ASN A 82 -40.74 -18.84 7.74
C ASN A 82 -39.21 -18.68 7.74
N GLY A 83 -38.62 -18.33 6.58
CA GLY A 83 -37.17 -18.19 6.44
C GLY A 83 -36.41 -19.51 6.25
N ASN A 84 -37.10 -20.65 6.18
CA ASN A 84 -36.51 -21.97 5.95
C ASN A 84 -36.87 -22.49 4.56
N VAL A 85 -35.94 -23.26 3.99
CA VAL A 85 -36.08 -23.90 2.69
C VAL A 85 -35.54 -25.31 2.76
N THR A 86 -36.31 -26.27 2.25
CA THR A 86 -35.84 -27.61 1.87
C THR A 86 -36.21 -27.86 0.42
N GLY A 87 -35.25 -28.32 -0.37
CA GLY A 87 -35.46 -28.57 -1.80
C GLY A 87 -34.55 -29.66 -2.34
N ALA A 88 -34.78 -30.03 -3.59
CA ALA A 88 -33.98 -31.04 -4.28
C ALA A 88 -33.89 -30.74 -5.78
N ILE A 89 -32.74 -31.06 -6.38
CA ILE A 89 -32.51 -30.96 -7.82
C ILE A 89 -32.02 -32.28 -8.39
N ALA A 90 -32.63 -32.72 -9.49
CA ALA A 90 -32.26 -33.92 -10.25
C ALA A 90 -31.76 -33.55 -11.66
N GLY A 91 -31.12 -32.38 -11.78
CA GLY A 91 -30.81 -31.70 -13.03
C GLY A 91 -31.45 -30.30 -13.08
N GLY A 92 -30.80 -29.34 -13.76
CA GLY A 92 -31.22 -27.94 -13.74
C GLY A 92 -30.77 -27.21 -12.46
N GLY A 93 -31.58 -26.29 -11.95
CA GLY A 93 -31.28 -25.57 -10.72
C GLY A 93 -32.48 -24.84 -10.10
N ASP A 94 -32.29 -24.45 -8.84
CA ASP A 94 -33.20 -23.62 -8.08
C ASP A 94 -32.56 -22.28 -7.73
N ALA A 95 -33.39 -21.24 -7.66
CA ALA A 95 -32.96 -19.92 -7.25
C ALA A 95 -33.91 -19.29 -6.24
N TYR A 96 -33.34 -18.55 -5.30
CA TYR A 96 -34.06 -17.94 -4.19
C TYR A 96 -33.66 -16.48 -4.00
N ARG A 97 -34.66 -15.61 -3.92
CA ARG A 97 -34.49 -14.25 -3.38
C ARG A 97 -34.69 -14.27 -1.88
N TYR A 98 -33.78 -13.67 -1.12
CA TYR A 98 -33.92 -13.56 0.33
C TYR A 98 -33.41 -12.24 0.92
N SER A 99 -33.82 -11.95 2.16
CA SER A 99 -33.29 -10.86 2.99
C SER A 99 -32.62 -11.40 4.25
N GLY A 100 -31.75 -10.60 4.87
CA GLY A 100 -30.98 -11.03 6.03
C GLY A 100 -29.74 -11.87 5.65
N VAL A 101 -29.32 -12.76 6.55
CA VAL A 101 -28.16 -13.64 6.36
C VAL A 101 -28.59 -15.10 6.38
N ILE A 102 -27.87 -15.97 5.66
CA ILE A 102 -28.02 -17.42 5.78
C ILE A 102 -27.38 -17.85 7.10
N THR A 103 -28.16 -18.51 7.96
CA THR A 103 -27.72 -18.99 9.28
C THR A 103 -27.39 -20.47 9.28
N TYR A 104 -27.96 -21.22 8.36
CA TYR A 104 -27.75 -22.63 8.17
C TYR A 104 -27.80 -22.96 6.68
N PHE A 105 -26.90 -23.82 6.22
CA PHE A 105 -26.91 -24.34 4.86
C PHE A 105 -26.31 -25.74 4.84
N LYS A 106 -27.06 -26.71 4.33
CA LYS A 106 -26.66 -28.10 4.15
C LYS A 106 -27.01 -28.53 2.75
N VAL A 107 -26.12 -29.32 2.14
CA VAL A 107 -26.36 -29.96 0.86
C VAL A 107 -25.84 -31.39 0.93
N LYS A 108 -26.59 -32.33 0.36
CA LYS A 108 -26.23 -33.73 0.22
C LYS A 108 -26.04 -34.02 -1.26
N GLY A 109 -24.82 -34.38 -1.62
CA GLY A 109 -24.36 -34.46 -3.02
C GLY A 109 -23.50 -33.25 -3.42
N THR A 110 -23.09 -33.22 -4.69
CA THR A 110 -22.16 -32.21 -5.21
C THR A 110 -22.93 -31.16 -6.02
N ALA A 111 -23.20 -30.01 -5.40
CA ALA A 111 -23.90 -28.89 -6.03
C ALA A 111 -22.96 -27.73 -6.38
N ASN A 112 -23.31 -26.99 -7.42
CA ASN A 112 -22.78 -25.65 -7.63
C ASN A 112 -23.66 -24.64 -6.90
N VAL A 113 -23.09 -23.92 -5.93
CA VAL A 113 -23.82 -22.90 -5.16
C VAL A 113 -23.23 -21.52 -5.42
N TYR A 114 -24.08 -20.55 -5.72
CA TYR A 114 -23.71 -19.17 -5.99
C TYR A 114 -24.54 -18.22 -5.13
N LEU A 115 -23.89 -17.22 -4.55
CA LEU A 115 -24.54 -16.13 -3.84
C LEU A 115 -24.21 -14.81 -4.54
N ASN A 116 -25.24 -14.15 -5.08
CA ASN A 116 -25.11 -12.91 -5.86
C ASN A 116 -24.04 -13.04 -6.96
N GLY A 117 -24.07 -14.15 -7.71
CA GLY A 117 -23.15 -14.40 -8.83
C GLY A 117 -21.77 -14.91 -8.46
N HIS A 118 -21.43 -14.98 -7.16
CA HIS A 118 -20.15 -15.53 -6.70
C HIS A 118 -20.29 -16.96 -6.21
N LYS A 119 -19.44 -17.87 -6.72
CA LYS A 119 -19.41 -19.27 -6.28
C LYS A 119 -19.07 -19.35 -4.79
N ARG A 120 -19.83 -20.13 -4.03
CA ARG A 120 -19.65 -20.37 -2.60
C ARG A 120 -19.62 -21.86 -2.31
N THR A 121 -18.95 -22.22 -1.23
CA THR A 121 -19.14 -23.52 -0.60
C THR A 121 -20.31 -23.43 0.39
N PRO A 122 -21.03 -24.53 0.65
CA PRO A 122 -22.07 -24.62 1.69
C PRO A 122 -21.67 -23.95 3.01
N LYS A 123 -20.44 -24.20 3.47
CA LYS A 123 -19.90 -23.66 4.72
C LYS A 123 -19.65 -22.14 4.68
N ALA A 124 -19.31 -21.60 3.50
CA ALA A 124 -19.09 -20.17 3.30
C ALA A 124 -20.40 -19.36 3.21
N LEU A 125 -21.56 -20.04 3.16
CA LEU A 125 -22.87 -19.37 3.12
C LEU A 125 -23.37 -18.99 4.51
N THR A 126 -23.01 -19.74 5.55
CA THR A 126 -23.42 -19.43 6.93
C THR A 126 -22.65 -18.23 7.49
N ALA A 127 -23.34 -17.34 8.22
CA ALA A 127 -22.72 -16.18 8.86
C ALA A 127 -21.48 -16.60 9.70
N PRO A 128 -20.36 -15.85 9.62
CA PRO A 128 -19.19 -16.18 10.39
C PRO A 128 -19.49 -16.15 11.89
N SER A 129 -18.99 -17.12 12.66
CA SER A 129 -19.11 -17.18 14.13
C SER A 129 -18.24 -16.14 14.84
N GLY A 130 -17.82 -15.10 14.11
CA GLY A 130 -16.84 -14.13 14.50
C GLY A 130 -16.78 -12.96 13.52
N SER A 131 -15.92 -11.99 13.82
CA SER A 131 -15.73 -10.79 13.01
C SER A 131 -14.27 -10.32 13.07
N VAL A 132 -13.82 -9.67 12.01
CA VAL A 132 -12.54 -8.94 11.98
C VAL A 132 -12.82 -7.47 11.71
N THR A 133 -12.19 -6.57 12.48
CA THR A 133 -12.22 -5.13 12.21
C THR A 133 -10.81 -4.57 12.14
N PHE A 134 -10.59 -3.69 11.16
CA PHE A 134 -9.35 -2.93 11.02
C PHE A 134 -9.50 -1.59 11.75
N ASP A 135 -8.66 -1.37 12.74
CA ASP A 135 -8.55 -0.10 13.46
C ASP A 135 -7.43 0.72 12.81
N GLY A 136 -7.68 1.25 11.62
CA GLY A 136 -6.69 1.98 10.83
C GLY A 136 -5.71 1.07 10.09
N CYS A 137 -4.44 1.47 10.05
CA CYS A 137 -3.44 0.80 9.21
C CYS A 137 -2.74 -0.38 9.89
N GLN A 138 -2.62 -0.39 11.23
CA GLN A 138 -1.67 -1.28 11.93
C GLN A 138 -2.31 -2.15 13.02
N ARG A 139 -3.60 -1.98 13.29
CA ARG A 139 -4.28 -2.64 14.41
C ARG A 139 -5.49 -3.41 13.92
N VAL A 140 -5.64 -4.62 14.43
CA VAL A 140 -6.75 -5.52 14.10
C VAL A 140 -7.44 -5.97 15.38
N ARG A 141 -8.78 -6.01 15.36
CA ARG A 141 -9.58 -6.71 16.37
C ARG A 141 -10.21 -7.94 15.75
N VAL A 142 -10.08 -9.06 16.44
CA VAL A 142 -10.69 -10.32 16.04
C VAL A 142 -11.64 -10.77 17.15
N LYS A 143 -12.87 -11.14 16.78
CA LYS A 143 -13.87 -11.74 17.67
C LYS A 143 -14.28 -13.09 17.11
N GLY A 144 -14.49 -14.08 17.97
CA GLY A 144 -14.99 -15.40 17.62
C GLY A 144 -14.09 -16.53 18.16
N PRO A 145 -14.53 -17.78 18.03
CA PRO A 145 -13.64 -18.92 18.11
C PRO A 145 -12.96 -19.16 16.74
N PHE A 146 -11.65 -18.97 16.69
CA PHE A 146 -10.81 -19.34 15.54
C PHE A 146 -9.64 -20.19 16.01
N GLN A 147 -9.40 -21.33 15.36
CA GLN A 147 -8.21 -22.14 15.59
C GLN A 147 -6.95 -21.39 15.13
N ILE A 148 -7.02 -20.77 13.94
CA ILE A 148 -5.92 -20.03 13.33
C ILE A 148 -6.43 -18.70 12.78
N VAL A 149 -5.68 -17.63 12.98
CA VAL A 149 -5.83 -16.34 12.32
C VAL A 149 -4.49 -15.97 11.69
N ALA A 150 -4.48 -15.89 10.38
CA ALA A 150 -3.37 -15.43 9.58
C ALA A 150 -3.52 -13.93 9.29
N ILE A 151 -2.44 -13.18 9.40
CA ILE A 151 -2.40 -11.74 9.15
C ILE A 151 -1.23 -11.45 8.24
N ASN A 152 -1.51 -10.80 7.11
CA ASN A 152 -0.49 -10.30 6.22
C ASN A 152 -0.23 -8.82 6.52
N THR A 153 1.03 -8.43 6.45
CA THR A 153 1.45 -7.04 6.55
C THR A 153 2.32 -6.66 5.36
N ALA A 154 2.39 -5.37 5.07
CA ALA A 154 3.26 -4.77 4.08
C ALA A 154 4.03 -3.61 4.70
N TRP A 155 5.28 -3.43 4.28
CA TRP A 155 6.20 -2.44 4.83
C TRP A 155 7.29 -2.14 3.80
N TYR A 156 8.16 -1.16 4.09
CA TYR A 156 9.33 -0.87 3.28
C TYR A 156 10.61 -1.10 4.09
N ASP A 157 11.61 -1.72 3.47
CA ASP A 157 12.96 -1.86 3.99
C ASP A 157 13.93 -0.92 3.23
N GLN A 158 15.24 -1.09 3.40
CA GLN A 158 16.24 -0.29 2.72
C GLN A 158 16.31 -0.52 1.19
N VAL A 159 15.71 -1.58 0.66
CA VAL A 159 15.77 -1.95 -0.77
C VAL A 159 14.40 -1.86 -1.47
N GLY A 160 13.29 -1.81 -0.72
CA GLY A 160 11.97 -1.57 -1.27
C GLY A 160 10.84 -2.19 -0.45
N PHE A 161 9.75 -2.48 -1.14
CA PHE A 161 8.53 -3.05 -0.56
C PHE A 161 8.72 -4.52 -0.13
N ALA A 162 8.20 -4.86 1.04
CA ALA A 162 8.24 -6.20 1.61
C ALA A 162 6.90 -6.56 2.27
N THR A 163 6.66 -7.88 2.44
CA THR A 163 5.49 -8.39 3.14
C THR A 163 5.87 -9.44 4.17
N SER A 164 5.02 -9.56 5.20
CA SER A 164 5.22 -10.52 6.28
C SER A 164 3.93 -11.22 6.63
N TYR A 165 4.06 -12.48 7.00
CA TYR A 165 2.98 -13.35 7.40
C TYR A 165 3.09 -13.70 8.88
N PHE A 166 2.01 -13.43 9.62
CA PHE A 166 1.89 -13.76 11.04
C PHE A 166 0.73 -14.70 11.28
N GLN A 167 0.95 -15.73 12.09
CA GLN A 167 -0.08 -16.67 12.49
C GLN A 167 -0.35 -16.60 13.99
N PHE A 168 -1.63 -16.57 14.34
CA PHE A 168 -2.12 -16.50 15.71
C PHE A 168 -3.19 -17.53 15.99
N GLY A 169 -3.32 -17.94 17.24
CA GLY A 169 -4.43 -18.77 17.69
C GLY A 169 -4.04 -19.77 18.77
N PRO A 170 -5.01 -20.46 19.36
CA PRO A 170 -6.44 -20.28 19.15
C PRO A 170 -6.96 -18.96 19.76
N ILE A 171 -7.93 -18.32 19.10
CA ILE A 171 -8.70 -17.20 19.66
C ILE A 171 -10.05 -17.76 20.09
N ARG A 172 -10.43 -17.62 21.36
CA ARG A 172 -11.71 -18.18 21.88
C ARG A 172 -12.84 -17.15 21.97
N ARG A 173 -12.50 -15.88 22.23
CA ARG A 173 -13.47 -14.79 22.44
C ARG A 173 -13.09 -13.56 21.63
N ARG A 174 -12.28 -12.66 22.20
CA ARG A 174 -11.83 -11.44 21.53
C ARG A 174 -10.34 -11.29 21.74
N ARG A 175 -9.64 -10.85 20.69
CA ARG A 175 -8.24 -10.45 20.76
C ARG A 175 -8.05 -9.15 19.99
N VAL A 176 -7.28 -8.24 20.58
CA VAL A 176 -6.76 -7.06 19.90
C VAL A 176 -5.29 -7.33 19.65
N LEU A 177 -4.85 -7.26 18.40
CA LEU A 177 -3.45 -7.45 18.03
C LEU A 177 -2.82 -6.06 17.89
N PRO A 178 -1.96 -5.66 18.85
CA PRO A 178 -1.33 -4.35 18.81
C PRO A 178 -0.23 -4.32 17.75
N PRO A 179 0.19 -3.12 17.31
CA PRO A 179 1.20 -3.00 16.25
C PRO A 179 2.49 -3.78 16.53
N LYS A 180 2.99 -3.75 17.77
CA LYS A 180 4.21 -4.48 18.17
C LYS A 180 4.14 -6.00 17.94
N ALA A 181 2.93 -6.58 17.94
CA ALA A 181 2.75 -8.00 17.67
C ALA A 181 2.71 -8.34 16.17
N LEU A 182 2.66 -7.31 15.31
CA LEU A 182 2.50 -7.39 13.85
C LEU A 182 3.62 -6.62 13.12
N ALA A 183 4.69 -6.27 13.84
CA ALA A 183 5.74 -5.44 13.32
C ALA A 183 6.95 -6.30 12.95
N ASP A 184 7.34 -6.23 11.69
CA ASP A 184 8.75 -6.31 11.33
C ASP A 184 9.28 -4.86 11.27
N GLU A 185 10.53 -4.65 11.69
CA GLU A 185 11.18 -3.34 11.75
C GLU A 185 11.46 -2.80 10.34
N GLY A 186 10.42 -2.27 9.69
CA GLY A 186 10.54 -1.50 8.46
C GLY A 186 11.02 -0.08 8.72
N ILE A 187 11.50 0.60 7.68
CA ILE A 187 12.09 1.95 7.78
C ILE A 187 11.04 3.07 7.92
N SER A 188 9.78 2.77 7.60
CA SER A 188 8.66 3.73 7.57
C SER A 188 7.38 3.16 8.18
N GLY A 189 7.53 2.12 9.02
CA GLY A 189 6.44 1.37 9.62
C GLY A 189 5.80 0.35 8.66
N PHE A 190 4.68 -0.21 9.08
CA PHE A 190 3.97 -1.26 8.34
C PHE A 190 2.47 -0.98 8.22
N VAL A 191 1.79 -1.80 7.41
CA VAL A 191 0.34 -1.81 7.20
C VAL A 191 -0.13 -3.24 7.26
N VAL A 192 -1.19 -3.51 8.02
CA VAL A 192 -1.93 -4.77 7.91
C VAL A 192 -2.74 -4.75 6.62
N THR A 193 -2.44 -5.68 5.72
CA THR A 193 -3.03 -5.75 4.38
C THR A 193 -4.27 -6.64 4.35
N SER A 194 -4.21 -7.81 4.98
CA SER A 194 -5.34 -8.75 5.05
C SER A 194 -5.32 -9.60 6.31
N VAL A 195 -6.49 -10.14 6.63
CA VAL A 195 -6.69 -11.07 7.74
C VAL A 195 -7.54 -12.23 7.25
N THR A 196 -7.06 -13.44 7.50
CA THR A 196 -7.74 -14.68 7.15
C THR A 196 -7.92 -15.50 8.43
N ALA A 197 -9.16 -15.89 8.77
CA ALA A 197 -9.48 -16.61 9.99
C ALA A 197 -10.12 -17.97 9.71
N TYR A 198 -9.55 -19.00 10.34
CA TYR A 198 -9.94 -20.39 10.23
C TYR A 198 -10.55 -20.85 11.54
N LYS A 199 -11.83 -21.24 11.50
CA LYS A 199 -12.49 -21.86 12.66
C LYS A 199 -11.85 -23.21 13.00
N ARG A 200 -11.57 -24.00 11.95
CA ARG A 200 -10.86 -25.27 11.98
C ARG A 200 -9.97 -25.36 10.74
N TYR A 201 -8.71 -25.72 10.88
CA TYR A 201 -7.75 -25.92 9.79
C TYR A 201 -7.55 -27.43 9.57
N PRO A 202 -7.42 -27.94 8.33
CA PRO A 202 -7.22 -27.21 7.07
C PRO A 202 -8.49 -26.81 6.31
N ASP A 203 -9.67 -26.83 6.94
CA ASP A 203 -10.89 -26.37 6.28
C ASP A 203 -10.72 -24.94 5.73
N GLY A 204 -11.50 -24.59 4.70
CA GLY A 204 -11.46 -23.24 4.12
C GLY A 204 -11.72 -22.13 5.15
N PRO A 205 -11.20 -20.91 4.90
CA PRO A 205 -11.32 -19.79 5.83
C PRO A 205 -12.78 -19.38 6.00
N GLN A 206 -13.15 -19.03 7.23
CA GLN A 206 -14.48 -18.50 7.55
C GLN A 206 -14.54 -16.98 7.38
N ILE A 207 -13.39 -16.31 7.53
CA ILE A 207 -13.21 -14.89 7.22
C ILE A 207 -11.98 -14.77 6.35
N ASP A 208 -12.09 -14.04 5.25
CA ASP A 208 -10.98 -13.62 4.42
C ASP A 208 -11.25 -12.18 3.95
N VAL A 209 -10.57 -11.22 4.57
CA VAL A 209 -10.85 -9.79 4.39
C VAL A 209 -9.58 -8.99 4.17
N THR A 210 -9.66 -8.02 3.27
CA THR A 210 -8.61 -7.04 2.99
C THR A 210 -8.88 -5.75 3.75
N ASN A 211 -7.83 -5.08 4.23
CA ASN A 211 -7.95 -3.78 4.86
C ASN A 211 -8.56 -2.77 3.87
N PRO A 212 -9.75 -2.22 4.13
CA PRO A 212 -10.42 -1.31 3.19
C PRO A 212 -9.63 -0.01 2.96
N SER A 213 -8.73 0.33 3.88
CA SER A 213 -7.88 1.51 3.80
C SER A 213 -6.50 1.23 3.19
N ILE A 214 -6.23 0.03 2.67
CA ILE A 214 -4.90 -0.43 2.24
C ILE A 214 -4.20 0.57 1.31
N LYS A 215 -4.89 1.11 0.29
CA LYS A 215 -4.31 2.07 -0.66
C LYS A 215 -3.83 3.35 0.03
N ARG A 216 -4.63 3.90 0.96
CA ARG A 216 -4.26 5.09 1.74
C ARG A 216 -3.13 4.78 2.71
N CYS A 217 -3.19 3.62 3.36
CA CYS A 217 -2.20 3.19 4.33
C CYS A 217 -0.82 2.96 3.70
N ILE A 218 -0.73 2.27 2.56
CA ILE A 218 0.53 2.04 1.85
C ILE A 218 1.16 3.37 1.41
N ARG A 219 0.36 4.32 0.89
CA ARG A 219 0.88 5.66 0.55
C ARG A 219 1.44 6.39 1.77
N ARG A 220 0.82 6.25 2.93
CA ARG A 220 1.27 6.91 4.17
C ARG A 220 2.61 6.37 4.69
N ILE A 221 2.86 5.07 4.53
CA ILE A 221 4.12 4.45 4.95
C ILE A 221 5.17 4.43 3.84
N ARG A 222 4.92 5.07 2.69
CA ARG A 222 5.91 5.12 1.61
C ARG A 222 7.10 5.98 2.03
N PRO A 223 8.35 5.48 1.94
CA PRO A 223 9.54 6.28 2.22
C PRO A 223 9.58 7.51 1.31
N PRO A 224 9.87 8.70 1.85
CA PRO A 224 10.16 9.90 1.06
C PRO A 224 11.10 9.66 -0.12
N ARG A 225 10.87 10.40 -1.20
CA ARG A 225 11.58 10.22 -2.46
C ARG A 225 13.04 10.65 -2.34
N VAL A 226 13.97 9.88 -2.92
CA VAL A 226 15.34 10.34 -3.17
C VAL A 226 15.35 11.16 -4.45
N GLU A 227 15.88 12.38 -4.36
CA GLU A 227 15.87 13.35 -5.45
C GLU A 227 17.29 13.56 -6.01
N PRO A 228 17.58 13.12 -7.24
CA PRO A 228 18.82 13.45 -7.91
C PRO A 228 18.74 14.85 -8.53
N TYR A 229 19.87 15.53 -8.64
CA TYR A 229 20.00 16.83 -9.29
C TYR A 229 21.39 16.99 -9.91
N PHE A 230 21.47 17.82 -10.94
CA PHE A 230 22.73 18.28 -11.52
C PHE A 230 23.31 19.39 -10.64
N VAL A 231 24.64 19.41 -10.47
CA VAL A 231 25.34 20.45 -9.71
C VAL A 231 26.19 21.31 -10.63
N ASP A 232 27.13 20.71 -11.34
CA ASP A 232 28.10 21.42 -12.17
C ASP A 232 28.75 20.49 -13.21
N CYS A 233 29.34 21.05 -14.26
CA CYS A 233 30.13 20.34 -15.26
C CYS A 233 31.30 21.19 -15.75
N ARG A 234 32.46 20.56 -15.98
CA ARG A 234 33.70 21.23 -16.40
C ARG A 234 34.51 20.34 -17.35
N PRO A 235 35.23 20.91 -18.33
CA PRO A 235 36.08 20.11 -19.21
C PRO A 235 37.33 19.61 -18.47
N ASN A 236 37.77 18.38 -18.77
CA ASN A 236 39.01 17.79 -18.22
C ASN A 236 40.23 17.98 -19.14
N GLY A 237 40.05 18.54 -20.35
CA GLY A 237 41.14 18.79 -21.31
C GLY A 237 41.54 17.59 -22.16
N ASP A 238 41.03 16.39 -21.88
CA ASP A 238 41.23 15.14 -22.63
C ASP A 238 40.03 14.76 -23.53
N GLY A 239 39.10 15.70 -23.71
CA GLY A 239 37.84 15.48 -24.41
C GLY A 239 36.73 14.87 -23.54
N THR A 240 36.98 14.64 -22.25
CA THR A 240 35.92 14.31 -21.27
C THR A 240 35.44 15.55 -20.51
N ILE A 241 34.22 15.46 -19.99
CA ILE A 241 33.60 16.45 -19.12
C ILE A 241 33.43 15.82 -17.74
N ARG A 242 34.03 16.43 -16.72
CA ARG A 242 33.75 16.06 -15.32
C ARG A 242 32.41 16.63 -14.92
N VAL A 243 31.48 15.75 -14.55
CA VAL A 243 30.13 16.10 -14.13
C VAL A 243 29.96 15.81 -12.65
N LEU A 244 29.49 16.81 -11.91
CA LEU A 244 29.12 16.68 -10.50
C LEU A 244 27.59 16.52 -10.41
N PHE A 245 27.15 15.34 -10.00
CA PHE A 245 25.76 15.09 -9.63
C PHE A 245 25.58 15.11 -8.12
N GLY A 246 24.40 15.51 -7.68
CA GLY A 246 23.99 15.51 -6.28
C GLY A 246 22.70 14.74 -6.08
N TYR A 247 22.49 14.25 -4.86
CA TYR A 247 21.19 13.73 -4.46
C TYR A 247 20.82 14.17 -3.05
N ASN A 248 19.53 14.28 -2.79
CA ASN A 248 18.98 14.42 -1.45
C ASN A 248 18.18 13.17 -1.09
N ASN A 249 18.61 12.48 -0.03
CA ASN A 249 17.83 11.42 0.58
C ASN A 249 17.18 11.93 1.90
N PRO A 250 15.89 12.32 1.88
CA PRO A 250 15.19 12.79 3.08
C PRO A 250 14.88 11.68 4.10
N ASN A 251 15.20 10.41 3.82
CA ASN A 251 14.99 9.31 4.74
C ASN A 251 16.08 9.28 5.82
N ALA A 252 15.72 8.92 7.05
CA ALA A 252 16.66 8.78 8.17
C ALA A 252 17.66 7.62 8.02
N THR A 253 17.45 6.74 7.03
CA THR A 253 18.32 5.61 6.72
C THR A 253 18.81 5.65 5.28
N ALA A 254 19.93 4.99 5.03
CA ALA A 254 20.39 4.78 3.68
C ALA A 254 19.45 3.85 2.90
N LEU A 255 19.14 4.22 1.65
CA LEU A 255 18.37 3.39 0.72
C LEU A 255 19.29 2.80 -0.34
N ARG A 256 18.88 1.66 -0.91
CA ARG A 256 19.50 1.06 -2.09
C ARG A 256 18.54 1.11 -3.25
N LEU A 257 18.96 1.77 -4.33
CA LEU A 257 18.17 1.99 -5.53
C LEU A 257 18.89 1.44 -6.76
N GLY A 258 18.11 1.04 -7.76
CA GLY A 258 18.64 0.90 -9.11
C GLY A 258 19.09 2.27 -9.61
N SER A 259 20.27 2.35 -10.19
CA SER A 259 20.83 3.60 -10.70
C SER A 259 21.66 3.36 -11.94
N SER A 260 21.51 4.24 -12.93
CA SER A 260 22.16 4.12 -14.24
C SER A 260 22.38 5.48 -14.88
N PHE A 261 23.32 5.52 -15.81
CA PHE A 261 23.51 6.66 -16.70
C PHE A 261 22.98 6.31 -18.10
N GLU A 262 22.44 7.30 -18.80
CA GLU A 262 22.24 7.26 -20.24
C GLU A 262 23.28 8.21 -20.87
N GLY A 263 24.29 7.63 -21.50
CA GLY A 263 25.50 8.31 -21.97
C GLY A 263 26.75 7.50 -21.66
N THR A 264 27.87 7.82 -22.32
CA THR A 264 29.15 7.12 -22.15
C THR A 264 29.91 7.72 -20.98
N VAL A 265 30.00 6.97 -19.88
CA VAL A 265 30.69 7.43 -18.66
C VAL A 265 31.77 6.45 -18.22
N GLU A 266 32.81 6.99 -17.61
CA GLU A 266 33.78 6.20 -16.88
C GLU A 266 33.33 6.05 -15.42
N GLY A 267 33.12 4.82 -14.98
CA GLY A 267 32.68 4.51 -13.61
C GLY A 267 31.27 3.93 -13.53
N ARG A 268 30.68 3.99 -12.33
CA ARG A 268 29.37 3.38 -12.03
C ARG A 268 28.51 4.30 -11.21
N ALA A 269 27.21 4.32 -11.54
CA ALA A 269 26.24 5.06 -10.76
C ALA A 269 26.12 4.51 -9.32
N PRO A 270 25.95 5.37 -8.30
CA PRO A 270 25.89 4.94 -6.92
C PRO A 270 24.64 4.08 -6.66
N ARG A 271 24.79 3.04 -5.85
CA ARG A 271 23.69 2.12 -5.48
C ARG A 271 23.23 2.24 -4.04
N ARG A 272 23.89 3.09 -3.24
CA ARG A 272 23.59 3.31 -1.82
C ARG A 272 23.52 4.81 -1.55
N PHE A 273 22.35 5.27 -1.12
CA PHE A 273 22.02 6.68 -0.95
C PHE A 273 21.92 6.98 0.53
N ARG A 274 22.95 7.59 1.11
CA ARG A 274 22.99 7.95 2.54
C ARG A 274 22.01 9.10 2.84
N PRO A 275 21.50 9.25 4.08
CA PRO A 275 20.64 10.36 4.46
C PRO A 275 21.24 11.73 4.12
N ASN A 276 20.38 12.71 3.87
CA ASN A 276 20.68 14.11 3.52
C ASN A 276 21.29 14.26 2.12
N ARG A 277 21.97 15.39 1.90
CA ARG A 277 22.59 15.76 0.63
C ARG A 277 23.98 15.16 0.50
N HIS A 278 24.26 14.60 -0.67
CA HIS A 278 25.59 14.12 -1.06
C HIS A 278 25.81 14.45 -2.53
N ALA A 279 27.08 14.55 -2.93
CA ALA A 279 27.47 14.73 -4.32
C ALA A 279 28.55 13.72 -4.70
N PHE A 280 28.67 13.43 -5.99
CA PHE A 280 29.69 12.55 -6.53
C PHE A 280 29.99 12.95 -7.98
N GLU A 281 31.22 12.70 -8.39
CA GLU A 281 31.72 13.03 -9.72
C GLU A 281 31.71 11.81 -10.64
N VAL A 282 31.56 12.08 -11.93
CA VAL A 282 31.68 11.12 -13.02
C VAL A 282 32.31 11.81 -14.22
N ASP A 283 33.22 11.12 -14.90
CA ASP A 283 33.80 11.60 -16.15
C ASP A 283 32.94 11.10 -17.32
N TRP A 284 32.45 12.03 -18.11
CA TRP A 284 31.52 11.83 -19.22
C TRP A 284 32.22 12.06 -20.55
N LYS A 285 32.02 11.15 -21.50
CA LYS A 285 32.51 11.27 -22.87
C LYS A 285 31.33 11.55 -23.82
N PRO A 286 31.04 12.82 -24.14
CA PRO A 286 30.06 13.15 -25.16
C PRO A 286 30.51 12.65 -26.54
N THR A 287 29.55 12.35 -27.41
CA THR A 287 29.74 12.03 -28.83
C THR A 287 29.54 13.25 -29.73
N GLY A 288 28.84 14.28 -29.24
CA GLY A 288 28.69 15.57 -29.90
C GLY A 288 28.28 16.68 -28.93
N ASP A 289 28.30 17.92 -29.42
CA ASP A 289 28.08 19.14 -28.64
C ASP A 289 26.67 19.24 -28.04
N ASP A 290 25.68 18.66 -28.73
CA ASP A 290 24.27 18.65 -28.30
C ASP A 290 23.94 17.53 -27.29
N ASP A 291 24.91 16.68 -26.95
CA ASP A 291 24.66 15.56 -26.05
C ASP A 291 24.35 16.05 -24.63
N ARG A 292 23.62 15.21 -23.88
CA ARG A 292 23.38 15.39 -22.45
C ARG A 292 23.62 14.08 -21.72
N LEU A 293 24.26 14.15 -20.56
CA LEU A 293 24.32 13.02 -19.66
C LEU A 293 23.07 12.98 -18.79
N VAL A 294 22.36 11.85 -18.81
CA VAL A 294 21.20 11.61 -17.96
C VAL A 294 21.56 10.63 -16.85
N TRP A 295 21.32 11.01 -15.60
CA TRP A 295 21.41 10.12 -14.45
C TRP A 295 20.02 9.73 -13.96
N ARG A 296 19.73 8.42 -13.93
CA ARG A 296 18.45 7.85 -13.52
C ARG A 296 18.53 7.08 -12.21
N LEU A 297 17.51 7.28 -11.38
CA LEU A 297 17.25 6.54 -10.16
C LEU A 297 15.92 5.79 -10.29
N ASN A 298 15.98 4.46 -10.34
CA ASN A 298 14.80 3.61 -10.32
C ASN A 298 14.19 3.62 -8.90
N LEU A 299 12.95 4.11 -8.81
CA LEU A 299 12.20 4.25 -7.56
C LEU A 299 10.98 3.32 -7.49
N GLU A 300 10.86 2.38 -8.44
CA GLU A 300 9.70 1.50 -8.57
C GLU A 300 9.57 0.57 -7.36
N SER A 301 10.69 0.08 -6.80
CA SER A 301 10.69 -0.76 -5.60
C SER A 301 10.11 -0.05 -4.37
N PHE A 302 10.03 1.29 -4.40
CA PHE A 302 9.41 2.14 -3.38
C PHE A 302 7.99 2.59 -3.76
N GLY A 303 7.44 2.12 -4.87
CA GLY A 303 6.08 2.37 -5.35
C GLY A 303 5.90 3.71 -6.07
N TYR A 304 6.99 4.36 -6.49
CA TYR A 304 6.92 5.54 -7.34
C TYR A 304 6.78 5.12 -8.81
N ALA A 305 5.87 5.77 -9.53
CA ALA A 305 5.62 5.47 -10.94
C ALA A 305 6.65 6.11 -11.89
N ARG A 306 7.48 7.02 -11.39
CA ARG A 306 8.48 7.73 -12.18
C ARG A 306 9.82 7.72 -11.47
N ASP A 307 10.87 7.48 -12.24
CA ASP A 307 12.25 7.55 -11.83
C ASP A 307 12.66 8.97 -11.42
N GLY A 308 13.66 9.07 -10.53
CA GLY A 308 14.41 10.30 -10.32
C GLY A 308 15.35 10.52 -11.49
N ILE A 309 15.38 11.72 -12.04
CA ILE A 309 16.21 12.04 -13.19
C ILE A 309 16.96 13.35 -12.92
N ALA A 310 18.27 13.34 -13.15
CA ALA A 310 19.09 14.53 -13.27
C ALA A 310 19.70 14.57 -14.68
N VAL A 311 19.75 15.74 -15.29
CA VAL A 311 20.24 15.92 -16.66
C VAL A 311 21.23 17.06 -16.67
N THR A 312 22.34 16.91 -17.37
CA THR A 312 23.30 18.00 -17.59
C THR A 312 22.76 19.05 -18.58
N PRO A 313 23.36 20.24 -18.61
CA PRO A 313 23.39 21.10 -19.80
C PRO A 313 23.90 20.36 -21.05
N LEU A 314 23.90 21.03 -22.20
CA LEU A 314 24.53 20.48 -23.41
C LEU A 314 26.04 20.31 -23.17
N ALA A 315 26.68 19.40 -23.89
CA ALA A 315 28.12 19.20 -23.79
C ALA A 315 28.90 20.49 -24.12
N ALA A 316 28.44 21.26 -25.11
CA ALA A 316 29.01 22.56 -25.45
C ALA A 316 28.97 23.56 -24.28
N ASP A 317 27.82 23.70 -23.61
CA ASP A 317 27.64 24.61 -22.47
C ASP A 317 28.61 24.27 -21.33
N CYS A 318 28.89 22.99 -21.13
CA CYS A 318 29.84 22.51 -20.13
C CYS A 318 31.31 22.80 -20.49
N ALA A 319 31.63 22.96 -21.78
CA ALA A 319 32.97 23.23 -22.27
C ALA A 319 33.33 24.73 -22.26
N GLU A 320 32.34 25.62 -22.36
CA GLU A 320 32.53 27.08 -22.43
C GLU A 320 32.96 27.74 -21.12
N THR A 321 32.79 27.08 -19.96
CA THR A 321 33.09 27.62 -18.61
C THR A 321 34.57 27.98 -18.38
N THR A 322 35.45 27.77 -19.36
CA THR A 322 36.89 28.08 -19.28
C THR A 322 37.25 29.49 -19.78
N THR A 323 36.35 30.20 -20.48
CA THR A 323 36.73 31.40 -21.26
C THR A 323 36.09 32.68 -20.76
N THR A 324 36.18 32.99 -19.47
CA THR A 324 35.98 34.38 -18.99
C THR A 324 36.99 34.72 -17.90
N THR A 325 38.28 34.66 -18.25
CA THR A 325 39.28 35.49 -17.56
C THR A 325 39.41 36.78 -18.37
N THR A 326 38.92 37.86 -17.79
CA THR A 326 38.97 39.22 -18.29
C THR A 326 40.39 39.63 -18.66
N THR A 327 40.66 39.84 -19.95
CA THR A 327 41.81 40.64 -20.39
C THR A 327 41.45 42.10 -20.16
N THR A 328 41.72 42.64 -18.97
CA THR A 328 41.81 44.08 -18.78
C THR A 328 43.23 44.51 -19.15
N THR A 329 43.39 44.99 -20.38
CA THR A 329 44.64 45.61 -20.84
C THR A 329 44.84 46.92 -20.07
N THR A 330 45.87 46.94 -19.22
CA THR A 330 46.39 48.14 -18.57
C THR A 330 47.07 49.03 -19.61
N THR A 331 46.48 50.17 -19.94
CA THR A 331 47.18 51.30 -20.57
C THR A 331 47.43 52.36 -19.51
N GLN A 332 48.69 52.80 -19.44
CA GLN A 332 49.27 53.71 -18.46
C GLN A 332 48.48 55.01 -18.26
N ASN A 333 48.37 55.44 -17.00
CA ASN A 333 48.16 56.84 -16.64
C ASN A 333 49.39 57.37 -15.90
N GLY A 334 50.06 58.36 -16.49
CA GLY A 334 50.83 59.35 -15.73
C GLY A 334 49.90 60.51 -15.39
N GLY A 335 49.68 60.76 -14.10
CA GLY A 335 48.89 61.90 -13.62
C GLY A 335 48.35 61.69 -12.20
N THR A 336 49.01 62.31 -11.22
CA THR A 336 48.52 62.64 -9.86
C THR A 336 48.38 64.18 -9.83
N PRO A 337 47.54 64.86 -9.02
CA PRO A 337 46.93 64.52 -7.71
C PRO A 337 45.38 64.77 -7.70
N THR A 338 44.57 64.57 -6.65
CA THR A 338 44.68 65.02 -5.24
C THR A 338 43.54 64.39 -4.40
N GLU A 339 43.89 63.96 -3.18
CA GLU A 339 43.22 64.23 -1.89
C GLU A 339 41.74 63.84 -1.61
N GLY A 340 41.55 63.05 -0.55
CA GLY A 340 40.27 62.85 0.12
C GLY A 340 40.12 61.51 0.85
N THR A 341 40.57 61.44 2.12
CA THR A 341 40.13 60.42 3.11
C THR A 341 39.19 61.15 4.08
N PRO A 342 38.12 60.51 4.60
CA PRO A 342 38.29 59.74 5.83
C PRO A 342 37.48 58.42 5.95
N THR A 343 38.16 57.49 6.60
CA THR A 343 37.76 56.34 7.42
C THR A 343 36.39 56.41 8.11
N GLU A 344 35.65 55.29 8.14
CA GLU A 344 34.88 54.90 9.35
C GLU A 344 34.77 53.37 9.51
N GLN A 345 35.12 52.91 10.71
CA GLN A 345 35.12 51.53 11.22
C GLN A 345 33.69 51.10 11.67
N PRO A 346 33.41 49.80 11.86
CA PRO A 346 32.06 49.30 12.16
C PRO A 346 31.78 49.23 13.67
N PRO A 347 30.51 49.31 14.12
CA PRO A 347 30.19 49.10 15.52
C PRO A 347 29.98 47.62 15.86
N THR A 348 30.78 47.15 16.81
CA THR A 348 30.55 45.98 17.67
C THR A 348 29.46 46.25 18.69
N GLY A 349 28.57 45.27 18.94
CA GLY A 349 27.63 45.30 20.07
C GLY A 349 27.05 43.91 20.37
N GLN A 350 27.56 43.26 21.41
CA GLN A 350 27.03 42.03 22.03
C GLN A 350 25.80 42.33 22.93
N PRO A 351 25.00 41.32 23.29
CA PRO A 351 23.64 41.46 23.83
C PRO A 351 23.60 41.57 25.37
N PRO A 352 22.51 42.10 25.96
CA PRO A 352 22.34 42.07 27.40
C PRO A 352 21.72 40.76 27.90
N THR A 353 22.23 40.33 29.05
CA THR A 353 21.76 39.28 29.94
C THR A 353 21.08 39.92 31.15
N GLU A 354 19.99 39.33 31.65
CA GLU A 354 19.53 39.26 33.06
C GLU A 354 18.10 38.66 33.08
N ARG A 355 17.86 37.44 33.60
CA ARG A 355 17.75 36.91 34.98
C ARG A 355 16.35 37.01 35.63
N PRO A 356 15.99 36.06 36.51
CA PRO A 356 14.60 35.62 36.71
C PRO A 356 13.97 36.07 38.04
N GLY A 357 12.64 36.28 38.02
CA GLY A 357 11.81 36.55 39.20
C GLY A 357 11.21 35.29 39.82
N THR A 358 11.08 35.33 41.15
CA THR A 358 10.69 34.26 42.07
C THR A 358 9.41 34.65 42.81
N GLU A 359 8.47 33.74 43.06
CA GLU A 359 7.47 33.72 44.17
C GLU A 359 6.77 32.34 44.12
N ARG A 360 6.80 31.41 45.10
CA ARG A 360 6.45 31.29 46.54
C ARG A 360 4.95 31.32 46.90
N GLY A 361 4.50 30.20 47.49
CA GLY A 361 3.33 30.03 48.38
C GLY A 361 2.20 29.17 47.78
N GLY A 362 1.65 28.11 48.38
CA GLY A 362 1.73 27.53 49.72
C GLY A 362 0.92 26.22 49.80
N THR A 363 0.99 25.57 50.96
CA THR A 363 0.69 24.18 51.33
C THR A 363 -0.76 23.93 51.81
N THR A 364 -1.24 22.66 51.76
CA THR A 364 -1.98 21.84 52.80
C THR A 364 -2.66 20.61 52.12
N THR A 365 -2.32 19.33 52.41
CA THR A 365 -2.95 18.35 53.37
C THR A 365 -4.49 18.26 53.28
N SER A 366 -5.24 17.14 53.32
CA SER A 366 -5.05 15.74 53.76
C SER A 366 -6.29 14.88 53.35
N SER A 367 -6.09 13.55 53.25
CA SER A 367 -7.02 12.41 53.51
C SER A 367 -8.55 12.59 53.55
N SER A 368 -9.26 11.79 52.74
CA SER A 368 -10.29 10.78 53.14
C SER A 368 -10.69 9.96 51.91
#